data_AF-A0A2Z4WDS5-F1
#
_entry.id   AF-A0A2Z4WDS5-F1
#
_cell.length_a   1.000
_cell.length_b   1.000
_cell.length_c   1.000
_cell.angle_alpha   90.00
_cell.angle_beta   90.00
_cell.angle_gamma   90.00
#
_symmetry.space_group_name_H-M   'P 1'
#
loop_
_entity.id
_entity.type
_entity.pdbx_description
1 polymer ?
#
loop_
_entity_poly.entity_id
_entity_poly.type
_entity_poly.pdbx_seq_one_letter_code
_entity_poly.pdbx_strand_id
1 'polypeptide(L)'
;MLYALILAGGKGTRLYPLSRNENPKQFLNIINGKSFLKNTIDRISPVVPKENIYIVTNKGYYSKVTKELPEIKEENIFVEPANKETSLKTLRVFFAYIIYKLHL
;
A
#
# COMPACT_ATOMS: atom_id res chain seq x y z
N MET A 1 -14.63 -13.24 -6.45
CA MET A 1 -14.01 -11.93 -6.81
C MET A 1 -12.63 -11.85 -6.21
N LEU A 2 -11.64 -11.30 -6.92
CA LEU A 2 -10.27 -11.16 -6.44
C LEU A 2 -10.05 -9.77 -5.83
N TYR A 3 -9.35 -9.74 -4.70
CA TYR A 3 -8.97 -8.53 -3.97
C TYR A 3 -7.48 -8.56 -3.69
N ALA A 4 -6.84 -7.39 -3.71
CA ALA A 4 -5.43 -7.25 -3.39
C ALA A 4 -5.24 -6.32 -2.19
N LEU A 5 -4.41 -6.74 -1.24
CA LEU A 5 -3.95 -5.91 -0.14
C LEU A 5 -2.43 -5.73 -0.26
N ILE A 6 -1.99 -4.48 -0.40
CA ILE A 6 -0.58 -4.13 -0.53
C ILE A 6 -0.10 -3.48 0.76
N LEU A 7 0.91 -4.07 1.40
CA LEU A 7 1.51 -3.54 2.62
C LEU A 7 2.68 -2.61 2.26
N ALA A 8 2.45 -1.30 2.33
CA ALA A 8 3.38 -0.23 1.99
C ALA A 8 3.73 0.68 3.20
N GLY A 9 3.76 0.10 4.41
CA GLY A 9 4.03 0.81 5.67
C GLY A 9 5.46 0.67 6.23
N GLY A 10 6.25 -0.29 5.71
CA GLY A 10 7.57 -0.59 6.26
C GLY A 10 8.59 0.54 6.06
N LYS A 11 9.44 0.79 7.08
CA LYS A 11 10.58 1.73 6.97
C LYS A 11 11.66 1.27 5.98
N GLY A 12 11.67 -0.02 5.63
CA GLY A 12 12.61 -0.56 4.64
C GLY A 12 14.07 -0.42 5.07
N THR A 13 14.46 -0.98 6.21
CA THR A 13 15.86 -0.92 6.73
C THR A 13 16.85 -1.80 5.95
N ARG A 14 16.39 -2.74 5.09
CA ARG A 14 17.25 -3.72 4.40
C ARG A 14 17.88 -3.27 3.05
N LEU A 15 17.72 -2.01 2.61
CA LEU A 15 18.33 -1.44 1.36
C LEU A 15 19.05 -0.13 1.73
N TYR A 16 19.51 -0.05 2.97
CA TYR A 16 20.48 0.97 3.33
C TYR A 16 21.75 0.75 2.47
N PRO A 17 22.33 1.79 1.83
CA PRO A 17 22.11 3.23 2.04
C PRO A 17 21.09 3.91 1.10
N LEU A 18 20.46 3.17 0.17
CA LEU A 18 19.53 3.73 -0.82
C LEU A 18 18.19 4.18 -0.22
N SER A 19 17.74 3.53 0.86
CA SER A 19 16.54 3.93 1.61
C SER A 19 16.89 4.82 2.79
N ARG A 20 16.47 6.10 2.75
CA ARG A 20 16.55 7.04 3.89
C ARG A 20 15.18 7.15 4.57
N ASN A 21 15.13 7.62 5.83
CA ASN A 21 13.86 7.86 6.55
C ASN A 21 12.90 8.76 5.75
N GLU A 22 13.45 9.73 5.01
CA GLU A 22 12.69 10.64 4.16
C GLU A 22 12.36 10.08 2.78
N ASN A 23 13.04 9.03 2.29
CA ASN A 23 12.72 8.36 1.03
C ASN A 23 12.75 6.83 1.18
N PRO A 24 11.66 6.25 1.70
CA PRO A 24 11.53 4.81 1.93
C PRO A 24 11.60 4.03 0.62
N LYS A 25 12.04 2.77 0.71
CA LYS A 25 12.24 1.87 -0.44
C LYS A 25 11.09 1.84 -1.43
N GLN A 26 9.85 1.78 -0.94
CA GLN A 26 8.67 1.67 -1.78
C GLN A 26 8.48 2.85 -2.75
N PHE A 27 9.11 4.00 -2.46
CA PHE A 27 9.08 5.23 -3.24
C PHE A 27 10.36 5.45 -4.07
N LEU A 28 11.31 4.50 -4.05
CA LEU A 28 12.53 4.62 -4.85
C LEU A 28 12.23 4.29 -6.32
N ASN A 29 12.57 5.21 -7.21
CA ASN A 29 12.41 5.08 -8.66
C ASN A 29 13.61 4.34 -9.29
N ILE A 30 13.80 3.07 -8.93
CA ILE A 30 14.98 2.29 -9.36
C ILE A 30 14.71 1.50 -10.64
N ILE A 31 13.46 1.14 -10.92
CA ILE A 31 13.10 0.28 -12.06
C ILE A 31 12.11 1.02 -12.96
N ASN A 32 12.50 1.22 -14.23
CA ASN A 32 11.66 1.79 -15.29
C ASN A 32 11.09 3.20 -15.00
N GLY A 33 11.79 4.01 -14.19
CA GLY A 33 11.36 5.37 -13.83
C GLY A 33 10.12 5.42 -12.93
N LYS A 34 9.67 4.29 -12.39
CA LYS A 34 8.53 4.18 -11.48
C LYS A 34 8.96 3.68 -10.11
N SER A 35 8.19 4.04 -9.08
CA SER A 35 8.40 3.54 -7.73
C SER A 35 8.11 2.03 -7.66
N PHE A 36 8.66 1.33 -6.67
CA PHE A 36 8.32 -0.08 -6.45
C PHE A 36 6.83 -0.28 -6.18
N LEU A 37 6.22 0.67 -5.47
CA LEU A 37 4.79 0.65 -5.20
C LEU A 37 3.99 0.74 -6.51
N LYS A 38 4.31 1.70 -7.38
CA LYS A 38 3.65 1.85 -8.68
C LYS A 38 3.85 0.63 -9.58
N ASN A 39 5.08 0.10 -9.64
CA ASN A 39 5.37 -1.12 -10.38
C ASN A 39 4.58 -2.33 -9.85
N THR A 40 4.30 -2.38 -8.55
CA THR A 40 3.47 -3.44 -7.95
C THR A 40 2.02 -3.28 -8.40
N ILE A 41 1.46 -2.06 -8.36
CA ILE A 41 0.10 -1.76 -8.81
C ILE A 41 -0.08 -2.08 -10.30
N ASP A 42 0.86 -1.65 -11.14
CA ASP A 42 0.82 -1.89 -12.59
C ASP A 42 0.83 -3.40 -12.91
N ARG A 43 1.51 -4.21 -12.09
CA ARG A 43 1.58 -5.66 -12.27
C ARG A 43 0.28 -6.38 -11.90
N ILE A 44 -0.45 -5.88 -10.89
CA ILE A 44 -1.68 -6.53 -10.42
C ILE A 44 -2.94 -5.98 -11.08
N SER A 45 -2.91 -4.77 -11.62
CA SER A 45 -4.06 -4.12 -12.27
C SER A 45 -4.68 -4.91 -13.45
N PRO A 46 -3.93 -5.76 -14.21
CA PRO A 46 -4.54 -6.62 -15.22
C PRO A 46 -5.40 -7.76 -14.66
N VAL A 47 -5.23 -8.12 -13.39
CA VAL A 47 -5.90 -9.26 -12.75
C VAL A 47 -6.85 -8.87 -11.61
N VAL A 48 -6.63 -7.71 -11.00
CA VAL A 48 -7.48 -7.15 -9.93
C VAL A 48 -7.96 -5.77 -10.37
N PRO A 49 -9.29 -5.53 -10.43
CA PRO A 49 -9.80 -4.20 -10.76
C PRO A 49 -9.42 -3.22 -9.65
N LYS A 50 -9.18 -1.95 -10.02
CA LYS A 50 -8.56 -0.95 -9.13
C LYS A 50 -9.37 -0.69 -7.86
N GLU A 51 -10.69 -0.76 -7.96
CA GLU A 51 -11.65 -0.67 -6.87
C GLU A 51 -11.49 -1.77 -5.81
N ASN A 52 -10.85 -2.89 -6.17
CA ASN A 52 -10.57 -4.02 -5.28
C ASN A 52 -9.10 -4.07 -4.82
N ILE A 53 -8.31 -3.05 -5.14
CA ILE A 53 -6.93 -2.90 -4.67
C ILE A 53 -6.94 -1.98 -3.45
N TYR A 54 -6.34 -2.47 -2.37
CA TYR A 54 -6.25 -1.80 -1.08
C TYR A 54 -4.80 -1.68 -0.64
N ILE A 55 -4.50 -0.59 0.07
CA ILE A 55 -3.14 -0.27 0.49
C ILE A 55 -3.13 -0.02 1.98
N VAL A 56 -2.18 -0.63 2.67
CA VAL A 56 -1.89 -0.36 4.08
C VAL A 56 -0.60 0.41 4.16
N THR A 57 -0.62 1.59 4.79
CA THR A 57 0.57 2.41 4.99
C THR A 57 0.59 3.05 6.37
N ASN A 58 1.63 3.80 6.70
CA ASN A 58 1.69 4.56 7.95
C ASN A 58 1.37 6.05 7.70
N LYS A 59 1.06 6.78 8.78
CA LYS A 59 0.66 8.19 8.69
C LYS A 59 1.69 9.08 7.99
N GLY A 60 2.98 8.78 8.14
CA GLY A 60 4.06 9.55 7.50
C GLY A 60 4.16 9.34 5.99
N TYR A 61 3.57 8.26 5.46
CA TYR A 61 3.63 7.91 4.04
C TYR A 61 2.30 8.09 3.31
N TYR A 62 1.20 8.32 4.03
CA TYR A 62 -0.13 8.50 3.44
C TYR A 62 -0.13 9.51 2.28
N SER A 63 0.34 10.73 2.52
CA SER A 63 0.39 11.79 1.50
C SER A 63 1.29 11.46 0.30
N LYS A 64 2.24 10.54 0.45
CA LYS A 64 3.09 10.07 -0.67
C LYS A 64 2.38 9.00 -1.47
N VAL A 65 1.72 8.05 -0.80
CA VAL A 65 0.93 7.00 -1.46
C VAL A 65 -0.19 7.60 -2.29
N THR A 66 -0.96 8.55 -1.74
CA THR A 66 -2.05 9.21 -2.47
C THR A 66 -1.56 9.97 -3.70
N LYS A 67 -0.39 10.64 -3.60
CA LYS A 67 0.23 11.33 -4.73
C LYS A 67 0.78 10.39 -5.80
N GLU A 68 1.39 9.27 -5.42
CA GLU A 68 1.94 8.32 -6.39
C GLU A 68 0.87 7.47 -7.10
N LEU A 69 -0.26 7.23 -6.42
CA LEU A 69 -1.32 6.34 -6.87
C LEU A 69 -2.66 7.08 -6.97
N PRO A 70 -2.79 8.12 -7.80
CA PRO A 70 -4.03 8.88 -7.96
C PRO A 70 -5.18 8.02 -8.50
N GLU A 71 -4.87 6.87 -9.11
CA GLU A 71 -5.88 5.92 -9.60
C GLU A 71 -6.51 5.04 -8.51
N ILE A 72 -5.94 5.03 -7.30
CA ILE A 72 -6.48 4.28 -6.16
C ILE A 72 -7.26 5.26 -5.29
N LYS A 73 -8.52 4.93 -5.02
CA LYS A 73 -9.38 5.78 -4.18
C LYS A 73 -8.80 5.88 -2.76
N GLU A 74 -8.89 7.06 -2.16
CA GLU A 74 -8.44 7.28 -0.79
C GLU A 74 -9.15 6.35 0.22
N GLU A 75 -10.41 6.00 -0.03
CA GLU A 75 -11.19 5.04 0.78
C GLU A 75 -10.56 3.64 0.84
N ASN A 76 -9.69 3.30 -0.13
CA ASN A 76 -8.98 2.03 -0.19
C ASN A 76 -7.59 2.08 0.46
N ILE A 77 -7.20 3.22 1.06
CA ILE A 77 -5.90 3.41 1.71
C ILE A 77 -6.09 3.45 3.23
N PHE A 78 -5.63 2.39 3.90
CA PHE A 78 -5.66 2.26 5.35
C PHE A 78 -4.37 2.76 5.99
N VAL A 79 -4.51 3.62 7.00
CA VAL A 79 -3.39 4.15 7.78
C VAL A 79 -3.26 3.38 9.09
N GLU A 80 -2.10 2.76 9.32
CA GLU A 80 -1.81 2.09 10.58
C GLU A 80 -1.56 3.11 11.71
N PRO A 81 -2.16 2.92 12.89
CA PRO A 81 -2.05 3.86 14.01
C PRO A 81 -0.67 3.87 14.67
N ALA A 82 0.12 2.80 14.52
CA ALA A 82 1.48 2.71 15.05
C ALA A 82 2.36 1.87 14.13
N ASN A 83 3.64 2.24 14.05
CA ASN A 83 4.66 1.55 13.24
C ASN A 83 5.18 0.31 13.98
N LYS A 84 4.26 -0.61 14.34
CA LYS A 84 4.57 -1.94 14.86
C LYS A 84 4.46 -2.91 13.69
N GLU A 85 5.39 -3.86 13.60
CA GLU A 85 5.42 -4.88 12.54
C GLU A 85 4.00 -5.40 12.22
N THR A 86 3.68 -5.49 10.91
CA THR A 86 2.37 -5.80 10.29
C THR A 86 1.26 -5.94 11.33
N SER A 87 0.55 -4.86 11.63
CA SER A 87 -0.40 -4.96 12.74
C SER A 87 -1.55 -5.90 12.31
N LEU A 88 -1.66 -7.05 12.98
CA LEU A 88 -2.76 -8.01 12.85
C LEU A 88 -4.15 -7.32 12.91
N LYS A 89 -4.20 -6.15 13.56
CA LYS A 89 -5.36 -5.26 13.62
C LYS A 89 -5.77 -4.74 12.24
N THR A 90 -4.83 -4.27 11.42
CA THR A 90 -5.14 -3.77 10.07
C THR A 90 -5.64 -4.89 9.16
N LEU A 91 -5.03 -6.07 9.23
CA LEU A 91 -5.51 -7.24 8.49
C LEU A 91 -6.94 -7.60 8.91
N ARG A 92 -7.25 -7.63 10.22
CA ARG A 92 -8.61 -7.88 10.71
C ARG A 92 -9.63 -6.85 10.20
N VAL A 93 -9.29 -5.56 10.22
CA VAL A 93 -10.17 -4.50 9.72
C VAL A 93 -10.39 -4.67 8.22
N PHE A 94 -9.34 -4.95 7.45
CA PHE A 94 -9.46 -5.21 6.02
C PHE A 94 -10.35 -6.42 5.73
N PHE A 95 -10.14 -7.55 6.40
CA PHE A 95 -10.97 -8.74 6.22
C PHE A 95 -12.44 -8.47 6.60
N ALA A 96 -12.70 -7.79 7.71
CA ALA A 96 -14.05 -7.41 8.10
C ALA A 96 -14.70 -6.49 7.05
N TYR A 97 -13.96 -5.52 6.51
CA TYR A 97 -14.44 -4.61 5.47
C TYR A 97 -14.78 -5.35 4.17
N ILE A 98 -13.92 -6.28 3.71
CA ILE A 98 -14.19 -7.09 2.52
C ILE A 98 -15.40 -7.99 2.75
N ILE A 99 -15.50 -8.66 3.90
CA ILE A 99 -16.65 -9.50 4.24
C ILE A 99 -17.94 -8.65 4.21
N TYR A 100 -17.93 -7.45 4.81
CA TYR A 100 -19.05 -6.52 4.77
C TYR A 100 -19.43 -6.15 3.32
N LYS A 101 -18.45 -5.80 2.48
CA LYS A 101 -18.67 -5.47 1.06
C LYS A 101 -19.18 -6.64 0.22
N LEU A 102 -18.90 -7.88 0.61
CA LEU A 102 -19.36 -9.09 -0.08
C LEU A 102 -20.79 -9.50 0.31
N HIS A 103 -21.31 -9.01 1.45
CA HIS A 103 -22.65 -9.31 1.95
C HIS A 103 -23.67 -8.17 1.72
N LEU A 104 -23.24 -7.09 1.07
CA LEU A 104 -24.08 -6.02 0.51
C LEU A 104 -24.21 -6.20 -0.99
#